data_AF-B2IH08-F1
#
_entry.id   AF-B2IH08-F1
#
_cell.length_a   1.000
_cell.length_b   1.000
_cell.length_c   1.000
_cell.angle_alpha   90.00
_cell.angle_beta   90.00
_cell.angle_gamma   90.00
#
_symmetry.space_group_name_H-M   'P 1'
#
loop_
_entity.id
_entity.type
_entity.pdbx_description
1 polymer ?
#
loop_
_entity_poly.entity_id
_entity_poly.type
_entity_poly.pdbx_seq_one_letter_code
_entity_poly.pdbx_strand_id
1 'polypeptide(L)' 'MGELVNLRRARKDKARQAKDERAAANRLLHGRTRAEREKLDAEKGLAERRLDAHLLLKDQEKGTSDSSS' A
#
# COMPACT_ATOMS: atom_id res chain seq x y z
N MET A 1 38.48 16.89 35.29
CA MET A 1 37.05 16.52 35.18
C MET A 1 36.92 15.57 34.00
N GLY A 2 36.97 14.25 34.24
CA GLY A 2 36.87 13.24 33.18
C GLY A 2 35.46 12.64 33.20
N GLU A 3 34.71 12.84 32.13
CA GLU A 3 33.38 12.26 32.00
C GLU A 3 33.51 10.77 31.70
N LEU A 4 33.19 9.92 32.69
CA LEU A 4 33.20 8.46 32.52
C LEU A 4 31.99 8.04 31.69
N VAL A 5 32.13 8.12 30.36
CA VAL A 5 31.07 7.70 29.45
C VAL A 5 30.98 6.18 29.46
N ASN A 6 29.85 5.66 29.93
CA ASN A 6 29.58 4.22 29.88
C ASN A 6 29.30 3.79 28.44
N LEU A 7 30.35 3.35 27.75
CA LEU A 7 30.31 2.90 26.36
C LEU A 7 29.33 1.75 26.13
N ARG A 8 29.06 0.92 27.15
CA ARG A 8 28.09 -0.18 27.05
C ARG A 8 26.66 0.33 26.90
N ARG A 9 26.31 1.38 27.64
CA ARG A 9 25.00 2.05 27.54
C ARG A 9 24.87 2.77 26.21
N ALA A 10 25.90 3.52 25.80
CA ALA A 10 25.94 4.22 24.51
C ALA A 10 25.75 3.25 23.32
N ARG A 11 26.41 2.09 23.33
CA ARG A 11 26.24 1.06 22.29
C ARG A 11 24.82 0.48 22.28
N LYS A 12 24.24 0.24 23.45
CA LYS A 12 22.86 -0.28 23.58
C LYS A 12 21.85 0.71 23.02
N ASP A 13 22.01 2.00 23.32
CA ASP A 13 21.09 3.03 22.86
C ASP A 13 21.20 3.22 21.34
N LYS A 14 22.42 3.21 20.77
CA LYS A 14 22.62 3.18 19.31
C LYS A 14 21.97 1.97 18.65
N ALA A 15 22.04 0.79 19.27
CA ALA A 15 21.39 -0.41 18.76
C ALA A 15 19.86 -0.35 18.81
N ARG A 16 19.27 0.35 19.79
CA ARG A 16 17.82 0.61 19.85
C ARG A 16 17.40 1.58 18.75
N GLN A 17 18.10 2.70 18.61
CA GLN A 17 17.83 3.69 17.57
C GLN A 17 17.86 3.06 16.16
N ALA A 18 18.88 2.25 15.86
CA ALA A 18 18.97 1.56 14.58
C ALA A 18 17.80 0.57 14.33
N LYS A 19 17.23 -0.02 15.39
CA LYS A 19 16.03 -0.87 15.27
C LYS A 19 14.78 -0.04 15.02
N ASP A 20 14.64 1.09 15.70
CA ASP A 20 13.49 1.99 15.56
C ASP A 20 13.46 2.62 14.15
N GLU A 21 14.61 3.04 13.62
CA GLU A 21 14.76 3.53 12.24
C GLU A 21 14.36 2.46 11.22
N ARG A 22 14.81 1.21 11.39
CA ARG A 22 14.40 0.09 10.53
C ARG A 22 12.91 -0.20 10.64
N ALA A 23 12.35 -0.13 11.84
CA ALA A 23 10.92 -0.32 12.04
C ALA A 23 10.11 0.81 11.38
N ALA A 24 10.57 2.06 11.44
CA ALA A 24 9.96 3.18 10.73
C ALA A 24 10.06 3.00 9.21
N ALA A 25 11.22 2.63 8.69
CA ALA A 25 11.40 2.32 7.27
C ALA A 25 10.47 1.17 6.82
N ASN A 26 10.38 0.10 7.61
CA ASN A 26 9.47 -1.01 7.34
C ASN A 26 8.00 -0.61 7.46
N ARG A 27 7.62 0.32 8.35
CA ARG A 27 6.27 0.90 8.39
C ARG A 27 6.01 1.83 7.21
N LEU A 28 7.01 2.40 6.56
CA LEU A 28 6.79 3.17 5.34
C LEU A 28 6.65 2.23 4.14
N LEU A 29 7.54 1.23 4.04
CA LEU A 29 7.56 0.23 2.96
C LEU A 29 6.40 -0.76 3.05
N HIS A 30 5.98 -1.11 4.26
CA HIS A 30 4.97 -2.12 4.57
C HIS A 30 3.86 -1.58 5.47
N GLY A 31 3.72 -0.25 5.55
CA GLY A 31 2.72 0.42 6.40
C GLY A 31 1.27 0.09 6.12
N ARG A 32 1.02 -0.56 4.99
CA ARG A 32 -0.25 -1.21 4.74
C ARG A 32 -0.15 -2.63 5.26
N THR A 33 -0.89 -2.90 6.31
CA THR A 33 -1.08 -4.27 6.81
C THR A 33 -1.66 -5.14 5.70
N ARG A 34 -1.46 -6.47 5.76
CA ARG A 34 -2.04 -7.41 4.77
C ARG A 34 -3.54 -7.20 4.61
N ALA A 35 -4.25 -6.97 5.71
CA ALA A 35 -5.69 -6.69 5.71
C ALA A 35 -6.06 -5.40 4.97
N GLU A 36 -5.26 -4.34 5.07
CA GLU A 36 -5.49 -3.09 4.33
C GLU A 36 -5.16 -3.23 2.84
N ARG A 37 -4.14 -4.03 2.50
CA ARG A 37 -3.85 -4.39 1.11
C ARG A 37 -5.01 -5.16 0.48
N GLU A 38 -5.50 -6.20 1.16
CA GLU A 38 -6.62 -7.02 0.68
C GLU A 38 -7.90 -6.20 0.52
N LYS A 39 -8.20 -5.29 1.45
CA LYS A 39 -9.33 -4.36 1.31
C LYS A 39 -9.20 -3.47 0.08
N LEU A 40 -8.03 -2.86 -0.13
CA LEU A 40 -7.79 -2.02 -1.30
C LEU A 40 -7.84 -2.80 -2.60
N ASP A 41 -7.30 -4.02 -2.63
CA ASP A 41 -7.32 -4.86 -3.83
C ASP A 41 -8.77 -5.30 -4.16
N ALA A 42 -9.59 -5.60 -3.15
CA ALA A 42 -11.01 -5.87 -3.33
C ALA A 42 -11.78 -4.64 -3.83
N GLU A 43 -11.52 -3.46 -3.27
CA GLU A 43 -12.12 -2.19 -3.71
C GLU A 43 -11.76 -1.87 -5.16
N LYS A 44 -10.49 -2.07 -5.54
CA LYS A 44 -10.02 -1.91 -6.93
C LYS A 44 -10.70 -2.90 -7.88
N GLY A 45 -10.77 -4.17 -7.52
CA GLY A 45 -11.43 -5.18 -8.35
C GLY A 45 -12.92 -4.90 -8.56
N LEU A 46 -13.62 -4.35 -7.56
CA LEU A 46 -15.00 -3.90 -7.72
C LEU A 46 -15.11 -2.67 -8.62
N ALA A 47 -14.18 -1.72 -8.52
CA ALA A 47 -14.14 -0.54 -9.38
C ALA A 47 -13.88 -0.91 -10.84
N GLU A 48 -12.90 -1.78 -11.11
CA GLU A 48 -12.57 -2.29 -12.44
C GLU A 48 -13.77 -3.00 -13.07
N ARG A 49 -14.41 -3.92 -12.35
CA ARG A 49 -15.61 -4.63 -12.85
C ARG A 49 -16.76 -3.68 -13.19
N ARG A 50 -16.94 -2.60 -12.43
CA ARG A 50 -17.95 -1.59 -12.73
C ARG A 50 -17.62 -0.83 -14.01
N LEU A 51 -16.36 -0.43 -14.18
CA LEU A 51 -15.90 0.26 -15.40
C LEU A 51 -16.03 -0.65 -16.62
N ASP A 52 -15.62 -1.91 -16.51
CA ASP A 52 -15.74 -2.91 -17.58
C ASP A 52 -17.20 -3.15 -17.97
N ALA A 53 -18.12 -3.25 -16.99
CA ALA A 53 -19.54 -3.39 -17.27
C ALA A 53 -20.11 -2.17 -18.01
N HIS A 54 -19.69 -0.95 -17.66
CA HIS A 54 -20.10 0.26 -18.36
C HIS A 54 -19.54 0.34 -19.79
N LEU A 55 -18.31 -0.14 -20.02
CA LEU A 55 -17.71 -0.23 -21.35
C LEU A 55 -18.46 -1.24 -22.23
N LEU A 56 -18.74 -2.44 -21.70
CA LEU A 56 -19.49 -3.47 -22.41
C LEU A 56 -20.92 -3.01 -22.77
N LEU A 57 -21.61 -2.32 -21.85
CA LEU A 57 -22.94 -1.78 -22.12
C LEU A 57 -22.90 -0.78 -23.28
N LYS A 58 -21.89 0.09 -23.31
CA LYS A 58 -21.72 1.09 -24.36
C LYS A 58 -21.38 0.47 -25.72
N ASP A 59 -20.61 -0.61 -25.72
CA ASP A 59 -20.28 -1.36 -26.93
C ASP A 59 -21.50 -2.11 -27.50
N GLN A 60 -22.36 -2.64 -26.62
CA GLN A 60 -23.63 -3.26 -27.00
C GLN A 60 -24.59 -2.23 -27.62
N GLU A 61 -24.71 -1.02 -27.05
CA GLU A 61 -25.52 0.05 -27.65
C GLU A 61 -25.03 0.46 -29.04
N LYS A 62 -23.71 0.57 -29.24
CA LYS A 62 -23.10 0.84 -30.55
C LYS A 62 -23.42 -0.25 -31.58
N GLY A 63 -23.31 -1.52 -31.20
CA GLY A 63 -23.61 -2.66 -32.08
C GLY A 63 -25.08 -2.77 -32.48
N THR A 64 -26.01 -2.40 -31.60
CA THR A 64 -27.45 -2.40 -31.90
C THR A 64 -27.89 -1.23 -32.79
N SER A 65 -27.16 -0.10 -32.78
CA SER A 65 -27.43 1.03 -33.66
C SER A 65 -26.98 0.81 -35.11
N ASP A 66 -25.97 -0.02 -35.34
CA ASP A 66 -25.45 -0.35 -36.68
C ASP A 66 -26.24 -1.47 -37.39
N SER A 67 -27.11 -2.21 -36.67
CA SER A 67 -27.97 -3.25 -37.25
C SER A 67 -29.37 -2.77 -37.63
N SER A 68 -29.63 -1.46 -37.53
CA SER A 68 -30.90 -0.83 -37.92
C SER A 68 -30.66 0.17 -39.05
N SER A 69 -30.21 -0.30 -40.21
CA SER A 69 -30.23 0.41 -41.50
C SER A 69 -30.30 -0.57 -42.66
#